data_AF-A0A348VRL4-F1
#
_entry.id   AF-A0A348VRL4-F1
#
_cell.length_a   1.000
_cell.length_b   1.000
_cell.length_c   1.000
_cell.angle_alpha   90.00
_cell.angle_beta   90.00
_cell.angle_gamma   90.00
#
_symmetry.space_group_name_H-M   'P 1'
#
loop_
_entity.id
_entity.type
_entity.pdbx_description
1 polymer ?
#
loop_
_entity_poly.entity_id
_entity_poly.type
_entity_poly.pdbx_seq_one_letter_code
_entity_poly.pdbx_strand_id
1 'polypeptide(L)'
;MDDRLLKLKEIIERETLAELQRQHGTSYDWTGDATVTIKPGTKYTKVNVGTSGKYMVDNATGEIFGCKGYGVIHRGHRYGTLDTIDDWAWGEYRASRRTRAAVAR
;
A
#
# COMPACT_ATOMS: atom_id res chain seq x y z
N MET A 1 7.86 11.83 -11.15
CA MET A 1 7.30 10.68 -10.40
C MET A 1 5.79 10.83 -10.44
N ASP A 2 5.03 9.77 -10.73
CA ASP A 2 3.56 9.86 -10.87
C ASP A 2 2.92 10.35 -9.55
N ASP A 3 2.14 11.43 -9.59
CA ASP A 3 1.50 12.03 -8.40
C ASP A 3 0.59 11.05 -7.66
N ARG A 4 -0.04 10.12 -8.39
CA ARG A 4 -0.90 9.08 -7.78
C ARG A 4 -0.08 8.08 -6.98
N LEU A 5 1.16 7.84 -7.40
CA LEU A 5 2.09 6.96 -6.67
C LEU A 5 2.58 7.62 -5.37
N LEU A 6 2.78 8.94 -5.38
CA LEU A 6 3.06 9.71 -4.17
C LEU A 6 1.87 9.68 -3.21
N LYS A 7 0.65 9.89 -3.73
CA LYS A 7 -0.59 9.78 -2.95
C LYS A 7 -0.74 8.39 -2.33
N LEU A 8 -0.47 7.32 -3.09
CA LEU A 8 -0.49 5.95 -2.57
C LEU A 8 0.51 5.77 -1.42
N LYS A 9 1.74 6.30 -1.57
CA LYS A 9 2.75 6.27 -0.50
C LYS A 9 2.23 6.92 0.78
N GLU A 10 1.71 8.15 0.68
CA GLU A 10 1.22 8.89 1.84
C GLU A 10 0.06 8.19 2.55
N ILE A 11 -0.85 7.59 1.78
CA ILE A 11 -1.97 6.79 2.34
C ILE A 11 -1.43 5.57 3.09
N ILE A 12 -0.53 4.80 2.47
CA ILE A 12 0.04 3.60 3.10
C ILE A 12 0.81 3.96 4.38
N GLU A 13 1.63 5.01 4.37
CA GLU A 13 2.40 5.43 5.56
C GLU A 13 1.46 5.78 6.71
N ARG A 14 0.49 6.66 6.44
CA ARG A 14 -0.47 7.12 7.45
C ARG A 14 -1.27 5.95 8.03
N GLU A 15 -1.81 5.09 7.17
CA GLU A 15 -2.69 4.00 7.60
C GLU A 15 -1.91 2.86 8.28
N THR A 16 -0.68 2.58 7.83
CA THR A 16 0.19 1.60 8.50
C THR A 16 0.58 2.09 9.88
N LEU A 17 0.96 3.37 10.02
CA LEU A 17 1.30 3.94 11.32
C LEU A 17 0.12 3.88 12.29
N ALA A 18 -1.07 4.29 11.83
CA ALA A 18 -2.28 4.24 12.63
C ALA A 18 -2.61 2.81 13.08
N GLU A 19 -2.45 1.83 12.19
CA GLU A 19 -2.72 0.43 12.49
C GLU A 19 -1.70 -0.18 13.46
N LEU A 20 -0.41 0.13 13.31
CA LEU A 20 0.64 -0.31 14.24
C LEU A 20 0.40 0.26 15.65
N GLN A 21 0.11 1.56 15.74
CA GLN A 21 -0.23 2.20 17.02
C GLN A 21 -1.49 1.62 17.65
N ARG A 22 -2.50 1.27 16.83
CA ARG A 22 -3.74 0.64 17.30
C ARG A 22 -3.49 -0.77 17.85
N GLN A 23 -2.66 -1.57 17.19
CA GLN A 23 -2.40 -2.96 17.57
C GLN A 23 -1.42 -3.10 18.74
N HIS A 24 -0.40 -2.24 18.79
CA HIS A 24 0.74 -2.40 19.70
C HIS A 24 0.93 -1.23 20.67
N GLY A 25 0.09 -0.20 20.58
CA GLY A 25 0.21 1.01 21.38
C GLY A 25 1.30 1.96 20.89
N THR A 26 1.49 3.06 21.61
CA THR A 26 2.38 4.18 21.23
C THR A 26 3.64 4.26 22.08
N SER A 27 3.95 3.22 22.88
CA SER A 27 5.16 3.19 23.72
C SER A 27 6.45 2.98 22.91
N TYR A 28 6.33 2.54 21.66
CA TYR A 28 7.41 2.41 20.68
C TYR A 28 7.16 3.35 19.50
N ASP A 29 8.22 3.88 18.89
CA ASP A 29 8.13 4.71 17.68
C ASP A 29 8.04 3.84 16.42
N TRP A 30 6.82 3.64 15.94
CA TRP A 30 6.49 2.86 14.75
C TRP A 30 6.73 3.58 13.42
N THR A 31 7.26 4.81 13.43
CA THR A 31 7.43 5.61 12.21
C THR A 31 8.33 4.92 11.19
N GLY A 32 9.40 4.26 11.66
CA GLY A 32 10.31 3.49 10.80
C GLY A 32 9.62 2.31 10.10
N ASP A 33 8.81 1.55 10.84
CA ASP A 33 8.06 0.40 10.32
C ASP A 33 6.95 0.80 9.34
N ALA A 34 6.38 1.99 9.52
CA ALA A 34 5.37 2.54 8.62
C ALA A 34 5.96 3.23 7.39
N THR A 35 7.26 3.56 7.39
CA THR A 35 7.90 4.33 6.32
C THR A 35 7.79 3.60 4.98
N VAL A 36 7.36 4.31 3.95
CA VAL A 36 7.22 3.79 2.59
C VAL A 36 8.37 4.25 1.72
N THR A 37 9.05 3.30 1.09
CA THR A 37 10.06 3.60 0.07
C THR A 37 9.58 3.12 -1.30
N ILE A 38 9.64 4.02 -2.28
CA ILE A 38 9.32 3.70 -3.68
C ILE A 38 10.62 3.42 -4.44
N LYS A 39 10.66 2.27 -5.10
CA LYS A 39 11.81 1.83 -5.92
C LYS A 39 11.34 1.59 -7.36
N PRO A 40 11.50 2.57 -8.26
CA PRO A 40 11.16 2.41 -9.66
C PRO A 40 11.97 1.28 -10.29
N GLY A 41 11.33 0.49 -11.15
CA GLY A 41 11.96 -0.51 -12.00
C GLY A 41 11.44 -0.40 -13.42
N THR A 42 11.97 -1.21 -14.34
CA THR A 42 11.62 -1.12 -15.78
C THR A 42 10.13 -1.39 -16.01
N LYS A 43 9.62 -2.52 -15.51
CA LYS A 43 8.22 -2.92 -15.69
C LYS A 43 7.34 -2.58 -14.49
N TYR A 44 7.88 -2.77 -13.30
CA TYR A 44 7.13 -2.56 -12.06
C TYR A 44 7.88 -1.61 -11.15
N THR A 45 7.11 -0.78 -10.46
CA THR A 45 7.60 0.02 -9.35
C THR A 45 7.29 -0.68 -8.03
N LYS A 46 8.32 -0.92 -7.23
CA LYS A 46 8.18 -1.59 -5.93
C LYS A 46 7.86 -0.57 -4.84
N VAL A 47 6.87 -0.89 -4.02
CA VAL A 47 6.47 -0.12 -2.85
C VAL A 47 6.80 -0.93 -1.60
N ASN A 48 7.84 -0.51 -0.91
CA ASN A 48 8.27 -1.10 0.34
C ASN A 48 7.57 -0.40 1.52
N VAL A 49 7.26 -1.15 2.57
CA VAL A 49 6.81 -0.64 3.87
C VAL A 49 7.80 -1.15 4.92
N GLY A 50 8.34 -0.23 5.71
CA GLY A 50 9.53 -0.49 6.53
C GLY A 50 10.67 -1.03 5.67
N THR A 51 11.21 -2.18 6.06
CA THR A 51 12.34 -2.83 5.37
C THR A 51 11.92 -3.80 4.26
N SER A 52 10.61 -4.07 4.09
CA SER A 52 10.10 -5.16 3.26
C SER A 52 9.30 -4.68 2.05
N GLY A 53 9.36 -5.44 0.94
CA GLY A 53 8.52 -5.20 -0.23
C GLY A 53 7.08 -5.64 0.04
N LYS A 54 6.12 -4.71 -0.08
CA LYS A 54 4.70 -4.97 0.22
C LYS A 54 3.85 -4.99 -1.05
N TYR A 55 4.02 -4.00 -1.91
CA TYR A 55 3.26 -3.89 -3.17
C TYR A 55 4.17 -3.68 -4.38
N MET A 56 3.61 -3.94 -5.55
CA MET A 56 4.23 -3.77 -6.85
C MET A 56 3.20 -3.10 -7.76
N VAL A 57 3.57 -2.01 -8.41
CA VAL A 57 2.72 -1.26 -9.34
C VAL A 57 3.20 -1.53 -10.76
N ASP A 58 2.32 -1.97 -11.66
CA ASP A 58 2.63 -2.06 -13.08
C ASP A 58 2.71 -0.66 -13.68
N ASN A 59 3.87 -0.31 -14.24
CA ASN A 59 4.11 1.04 -14.75
C ASN A 59 3.24 1.40 -15.96
N ALA A 60 2.79 0.40 -16.72
CA ALA A 60 1.99 0.63 -17.93
C ALA A 60 0.50 0.76 -17.61
N THR A 61 -0.01 -0.04 -16.66
CA THR A 61 -1.45 -0.09 -16.37
C THR A 61 -1.83 0.64 -15.07
N GLY A 62 -0.86 0.96 -14.21
CA GLY A 62 -1.11 1.48 -12.87
C GLY A 62 -1.72 0.45 -11.91
N GLU A 63 -1.81 -0.82 -12.30
CA GLU A 63 -2.36 -1.88 -11.45
C GLU A 63 -1.48 -2.17 -10.25
N ILE A 64 -2.11 -2.40 -9.10
CA ILE A 64 -1.44 -2.63 -7.84
C ILE A 64 -1.58 -4.11 -7.46
N PHE A 65 -0.44 -4.75 -7.24
CA PHE A 65 -0.35 -6.15 -6.81
C PHE A 65 0.38 -6.25 -5.47
N GLY A 66 0.10 -7.29 -4.71
CA GLY A 66 0.96 -7.71 -3.60
C GLY A 66 2.34 -8.15 -4.12
N CYS A 67 3.36 -7.99 -3.30
CA CYS A 67 4.70 -8.49 -3.58
C CYS A 67 4.85 -9.92 -3.02
N LYS A 68 5.26 -10.88 -3.85
CA LYS A 68 5.82 -12.17 -3.39
C LYS A 68 7.24 -11.94 -2.88
N GLY A 69 7.76 -12.92 -2.13
CA GLY A 69 9.20 -13.01 -1.88
C GLY A 69 9.99 -12.84 -3.20
N TYR A 70 11.17 -12.23 -3.10
CA TYR A 70 12.08 -11.95 -4.24
C TYR A 70 11.61 -10.87 -5.25
N GLY A 71 10.59 -10.08 -4.93
CA GLY A 71 10.22 -8.93 -5.77
C GLY A 71 9.41 -9.29 -7.02
N VAL A 72 8.60 -10.34 -6.94
CA VAL A 72 7.68 -10.77 -8.02
C VAL A 72 6.25 -10.37 -7.66
N ILE A 73 5.42 -10.02 -8.66
CA ILE A 73 4.01 -9.72 -8.41
C ILE A 73 3.23 -10.95 -7.92
N HIS A 74 2.27 -10.73 -7.03
CA HIS A 74 1.30 -11.72 -6.61
C HIS A 74 -0.03 -11.51 -7.34
N ARG A 75 -0.22 -12.17 -8.50
CA ARG A 75 -1.44 -11.98 -9.33
C ARG A 75 -2.76 -12.25 -8.61
N GLY A 76 -2.78 -13.15 -7.62
CA GLY A 76 -3.95 -13.40 -6.78
C GLY A 76 -4.25 -12.32 -5.73
N HIS A 77 -3.33 -11.38 -5.51
CA HIS A 77 -3.48 -10.25 -4.59
C HIS A 77 -3.47 -8.96 -5.39
N ARG A 78 -4.59 -8.64 -6.05
CA ARG A 78 -4.77 -7.46 -6.88
C ARG A 78 -5.64 -6.45 -6.14
N TYR A 79 -5.17 -5.20 -6.10
CA TYR A 79 -5.75 -4.14 -5.26
C TYR A 79 -6.19 -2.93 -6.11
N GLY A 80 -6.78 -3.19 -7.29
CA GLY A 80 -7.19 -2.16 -8.22
C GLY A 80 -6.02 -1.48 -8.94
N THR A 81 -6.16 -0.20 -9.24
CA THR A 81 -5.16 0.67 -9.87
C THR A 81 -4.86 1.89 -9.01
N LEU A 82 -3.84 2.67 -9.39
CA LEU A 82 -3.52 3.97 -8.82
C LEU A 82 -4.72 4.95 -8.80
N ASP A 83 -5.70 4.79 -9.68
CA ASP A 83 -6.92 5.63 -9.72
C ASP A 83 -7.98 5.19 -8.70
N THR A 84 -7.86 3.99 -8.15
CA THR A 84 -8.83 3.39 -7.21
C THR A 84 -8.29 3.28 -5.79
N ILE A 85 -7.16 3.93 -5.47
CA ILE A 85 -6.47 3.74 -4.18
C ILE A 85 -7.32 4.14 -2.98
N ASP A 86 -8.25 5.07 -3.16
CA ASP A 86 -9.17 5.53 -2.11
C ASP A 86 -10.27 4.50 -1.79
N ASP A 87 -10.50 3.50 -2.66
CA ASP A 87 -11.45 2.40 -2.43
C ASP A 87 -10.91 1.32 -1.47
N TRP A 88 -9.65 1.44 -1.04
CA TRP A 88 -8.94 0.45 -0.24
C TRP A 88 -8.46 1.05 1.09
N ALA A 89 -8.40 0.19 2.10
CA ALA A 89 -7.66 0.42 3.34
C ALA A 89 -6.33 -0.33 3.23
N TRP A 90 -5.23 0.34 3.56
CA TRP A 90 -3.87 -0.10 3.26
C TRP A 90 -3.02 -0.43 4.49
N GLY A 91 -3.51 -0.12 5.70
CA GLY A 91 -2.77 -0.23 6.95
C GLY A 91 -2.48 -1.65 7.41
N GLU A 92 -3.36 -2.60 7.09
CA GLU A 92 -3.20 -4.01 7.47
C GLU A 92 -2.09 -4.73 6.68
N TYR A 93 -1.84 -6.00 7.02
CA TYR A 93 -0.88 -6.85 6.29
C TYR A 93 -1.19 -6.94 4.78
N ARG A 94 -2.47 -6.96 4.42
CA ARG A 94 -2.98 -6.88 3.05
C ARG A 94 -3.96 -5.73 2.93
N ALA A 95 -4.03 -5.10 1.77
CA ALA A 95 -5.07 -4.11 1.52
C ALA A 95 -6.45 -4.79 1.50
N SER A 96 -7.43 -4.17 2.14
CA SER A 96 -8.81 -4.61 2.18
C SER A 96 -9.70 -3.57 1.50
N ARG A 97 -10.75 -4.01 0.80
CA ARG A 97 -11.70 -3.05 0.21
C ARG A 97 -12.41 -2.31 1.34
N ARG A 98 -12.52 -1.00 1.22
CA ARG A 98 -13.44 -0.24 2.08
C ARG A 98 -14.86 -0.71 1.77
N THR A 99 -15.58 -1.12 2.79
CA THR A 99 -17.02 -1.33 2.65
C THR A 99 -17.61 0.03 2.32
N ARG A 100 -18.15 0.17 1.11
CA ARG A 100 -18.91 1.35 0.74
C ARG A 100 -20.09 1.41 1.70
N ALA A 101 -20.11 2.38 2.62
CA ALA A 101 -21.26 2.57 3.50
C ALA A 101 -22.49 2.65 2.60
N ALA A 102 -23.49 1.81 2.88
CA ALA A 102 -24.75 1.86 2.17
C ALA A 102 -25.27 3.29 2.31
N VAL A 103 -25.38 4.01 1.18
CA VAL A 103 -26.03 5.31 1.17
C VAL A 103 -27.49 5.01 1.49
N ALA A 104 -27.88 5.17 2.75
CA ALA A 104 -29.27 5.20 3.14
C ALA A 104 -29.92 6.34 2.34
N ARG A 105 -30.86 5.97 1.46
CA ARG A 105 -31.72 6.91 0.74
C ARG A 105 -32.83 7.37 1.65
#